data_AF-A0A7V6LSA6-F1
#
_entry.id   AF-A0A7V6LSA6-F1
#
_cell.length_a   1.000
_cell.length_b   1.000
_cell.length_c   1.000
_cell.angle_alpha   90.00
_cell.angle_beta   90.00
_cell.angle_gamma   90.00
#
_symmetry.space_group_name_H-M   'P 1'
#
loop_
_entity.id
_entity.type
_entity.pdbx_description
1 polymer ?
#
loop_
_entity_poly.entity_id
_entity_poly.type
_entity_poly.pdbx_seq_one_letter_code
_entity_poly.pdbx_strand_id
1 'polypeptide(L)' 'MVEREDIEIMAPAGSYESLAAAIQGGADSVYFGVGQLNMRAGSSNNFTLEDLKKIASVCEEKGLKSY' A
#
# COMPACT_ATOMS: atom_id res chain seq x y z
N MET A 1 -26.57 12.34 -1.05
CA MET A 1 -25.79 12.29 0.20
C MET A 1 -24.61 11.38 -0.09
N VAL A 2 -23.41 11.71 0.40
CA VAL A 2 -22.21 10.88 0.19
C VAL A 2 -22.14 9.90 1.36
N GLU A 3 -22.02 8.61 1.07
CA GLU A 3 -21.87 7.53 2.07
C GLU A 3 -20.38 7.23 2.32
N ARG A 4 -20.05 6.46 3.37
CA ARG A 4 -18.63 6.17 3.71
C ARG A 4 -17.94 5.39 2.60
N GLU A 5 -18.69 4.52 1.92
CA GLU A 5 -18.22 3.64 0.85
C GLU A 5 -17.88 4.40 -0.44
N ASP A 6 -18.39 5.63 -0.58
CA ASP A 6 -18.07 6.53 -1.70
C ASP A 6 -16.68 7.17 -1.55
N ILE A 7 -16.04 7.03 -0.38
CA ILE A 7 -14.75 7.65 -0.05
C ILE A 7 -13.68 6.56 0.04
N GLU A 8 -12.58 6.74 -0.70
CA GLU A 8 -11.41 5.86 -0.60
C GLU A 8 -10.30 6.54 0.21
N ILE A 9 -9.97 5.97 1.37
CA ILE A 9 -8.84 6.38 2.18
C ILE A 9 -7.59 5.61 1.73
N MET A 10 -6.69 6.32 1.06
CA MET A 10 -5.44 5.78 0.56
C MET A 10 -4.27 6.09 1.51
N ALA A 11 -3.48 5.09 1.88
CA ALA A 11 -2.32 5.23 2.76
C ALA A 11 -0.98 4.97 2.03
N PRO A 12 0.11 5.69 2.36
CA PRO A 12 1.45 5.34 1.89
C PRO A 12 1.96 4.04 2.50
N ALA A 13 2.50 3.14 1.68
CA ALA A 13 3.27 2.00 2.13
C ALA A 13 4.68 2.04 1.50
N GLY A 14 5.71 2.12 2.34
CA GLY A 14 7.11 2.04 1.91
C GLY A 14 7.81 0.75 2.34
N SER A 15 7.23 0.03 3.29
CA SER A 15 7.79 -1.18 3.90
C SER A 15 6.66 -2.09 4.37
N TYR A 16 6.98 -3.33 4.72
CA TYR A 16 5.98 -4.28 5.24
C TYR A 16 5.33 -3.80 6.54
N GLU A 17 6.06 -3.07 7.40
CA GLU A 17 5.52 -2.50 8.63
C GLU A 17 4.50 -1.39 8.34
N SER A 18 4.80 -0.52 7.39
CA SER A 18 3.84 0.53 6.97
C SER A 18 2.63 -0.04 6.24
N LEU A 19 2.80 -1.10 5.43
CA LEU A 19 1.69 -1.85 4.85
C LEU A 19 0.81 -2.45 5.95
N ALA A 20 1.40 -3.11 6.94
CA ALA A 20 0.66 -3.69 8.07
C ALA A 20 -0.08 -2.62 8.88
N ALA A 21 0.52 -1.46 9.08
CA ALA A 21 -0.11 -0.32 9.74
C ALA A 21 -1.29 0.24 8.94
N ALA A 22 -1.18 0.35 7.61
CA ALA A 22 -2.27 0.79 6.74
C ALA A 22 -3.46 -0.17 6.80
N ILE A 23 -3.20 -1.48 6.77
CA ILE A 23 -4.24 -2.52 6.91
C ILE A 23 -4.93 -2.41 8.27
N GLN A 24 -4.16 -2.33 9.36
CA GLN A 24 -4.72 -2.21 10.71
C GLN A 24 -5.48 -0.90 10.93
N GLY A 25 -5.06 0.17 10.25
CA GLY A 25 -5.71 1.47 10.27
C GLY A 25 -7.02 1.53 9.48
N GLY A 26 -7.38 0.47 8.75
CA GLY A 26 -8.60 0.43 7.95
C GLY A 26 -8.53 1.32 6.70
N ALA A 27 -7.34 1.44 6.09
CA ALA A 27 -7.22 2.06 4.78
C ALA A 27 -7.96 1.22 3.73
N ASP A 28 -8.59 1.90 2.77
CA ASP A 28 -9.28 1.27 1.64
C ASP A 28 -8.27 0.89 0.53
N SER A 29 -7.16 1.63 0.46
CA SER A 29 -6.08 1.36 -0.49
C SER A 29 -4.71 1.79 0.01
N VAL A 30 -3.67 1.25 -0.64
CA VAL A 30 -2.28 1.64 -0.42
C VAL A 30 -1.61 2.05 -1.71
N TYR A 31 -0.75 3.07 -1.63
CA TYR A 31 0.19 3.39 -2.71
C TYR A 31 1.61 3.07 -2.28
N PHE A 32 2.38 2.44 -3.16
CA PHE A 32 3.76 2.12 -2.90
C PHE A 32 4.62 2.19 -4.15
N GLY A 33 5.91 2.41 -3.94
CA GLY A 33 6.89 2.48 -5.01
C GLY A 33 7.87 1.33 -4.95
N VAL A 34 8.27 0.84 -6.12
CA VAL A 34 9.23 -0.27 -6.25
C VAL A 34 10.55 0.18 -6.85
N GLY A 35 11.64 -0.33 -6.28
CA GLY A 35 13.00 -0.05 -6.75
C GLY A 35 13.33 1.45 -6.73
N GLN A 36 13.87 1.95 -7.84
CA GLN A 36 14.27 3.35 -8.03
C GLN A 36 13.16 4.24 -8.64
N LEU A 37 11.99 3.67 -8.91
CA LEU A 37 10.88 4.39 -9.55
C LEU A 37 9.90 4.97 -8.52
N ASN A 38 10.41 5.62 -7.47
CA ASN A 38 9.56 6.26 -6.46
C ASN A 38 10.10 7.64 -6.05
N MET A 39 9.22 8.58 -5.68
CA MET A 39 9.60 9.94 -5.22
C MET A 39 10.36 9.96 -3.88
N ARG A 40 10.55 8.78 -3.27
CA ARG A 40 11.11 8.54 -1.94
C ARG A 40 12.30 7.58 -2.01
N ALA A 41 13.01 7.55 -3.14
CA ALA A 41 13.94 6.47 -3.52
C ALA A 41 15.19 6.40 -2.63
N GLY A 42 15.41 7.45 -1.82
CA GLY A 42 16.40 7.46 -0.74
C GLY A 42 15.98 6.73 0.55
N SER A 43 14.78 6.15 0.59
CA SER A 43 14.34 5.33 1.73
C SER A 43 15.03 3.97 1.67
N SER A 44 15.71 3.60 2.76
CA SER A 44 16.48 2.36 2.90
C SER A 44 15.62 1.09 2.91
N ASN A 45 14.32 1.21 3.16
CA ASN A 45 13.33 0.13 3.07
C ASN A 45 12.48 0.38 1.83
N ASN A 46 12.86 -0.17 0.67
CA ASN A 46 12.06 -0.11 -0.55
C ASN A 46 11.57 -1.52 -0.90
N PHE A 47 10.34 -1.60 -1.38
CA PHE A 47 9.86 -2.81 -2.01
C PHE A 47 10.62 -3.09 -3.32
N THR A 48 10.90 -4.36 -3.56
CA THR A 48 11.50 -4.85 -4.79
C THR A 48 10.43 -5.23 -5.82
N LEU A 49 10.85 -5.51 -7.05
CA LEU A 49 9.95 -6.07 -8.06
C LEU A 49 9.41 -7.45 -7.66
N GLU A 50 10.16 -8.21 -6.86
CA GLU A 50 9.71 -9.52 -6.36
C GLU A 50 8.61 -9.38 -5.31
N ASP A 51 8.67 -8.30 -4.51
CA ASP A 51 7.66 -7.99 -3.50
C ASP A 51 6.30 -7.62 -4.10
N LEU A 52 6.24 -7.11 -5.35
CA LEU A 52 4.99 -6.70 -6.00
C LEU A 52 3.88 -7.75 -5.91
N LYS A 53 4.22 -8.99 -6.30
CA LYS A 53 3.26 -10.10 -6.31
C LYS A 53 2.76 -10.39 -4.90
N LYS A 54 3.66 -10.38 -3.92
CA LYS A 54 3.33 -10.65 -2.53
C LYS A 54 2.46 -9.54 -1.93
N ILE A 55 2.80 -8.27 -2.18
CA ILE A 55 2.02 -7.12 -1.70
C ILE A 55 0.62 -7.13 -2.31
N ALA A 56 0.51 -7.33 -3.62
CA ALA A 56 -0.77 -7.41 -4.31
C ALA A 56 -1.66 -8.53 -3.72
N SER A 57 -1.10 -9.72 -3.53
CA SER A 57 -1.84 -10.84 -2.91
C SER A 57 -2.27 -10.54 -1.46
N VAL A 58 -1.41 -9.90 -0.66
CA VAL A 58 -1.76 -9.50 0.71
C VAL A 58 -2.88 -8.47 0.72
N CYS A 59 -2.83 -7.48 -0.19
CA CYS A 59 -3.87 -6.46 -0.29
C CYS A 59 -5.21 -7.09 -0.70
N GLU A 60 -5.20 -7.96 -1.72
CA GLU A 60 -6.39 -8.68 -2.18
C GLU A 60 -7.02 -9.54 -1.05
N GLU A 61 -6.21 -10.31 -0.31
CA GLU A 61 -6.69 -11.12 0.83
C GLU A 61 -7.33 -10.26 1.93
N LYS A 62 -6.85 -9.03 2.11
CA LYS A 62 -7.35 -8.10 3.13
C LYS A 62 -8.43 -7.15 2.62
N GLY A 63 -8.79 -7.23 1.34
CA GLY A 63 -9.79 -6.34 0.72
C GLY A 63 -9.31 -4.92 0.45
N LEU A 64 -8.00 -4.70 0.37
CA LEU A 64 -7.39 -3.40 0.02
C LEU A 64 -7.04 -3.34 -1.47
N LYS A 65 -7.14 -2.15 -2.06
CA LYS A 65 -6.56 -1.89 -3.39
C LYS A 65 -5.09 -1.51 -3.28
N SER A 66 -4.28 -1.96 -4.24
CA SER A 66 -2.83 -1.70 -4.30
C SER A 66 -2.47 -0.89 -5.55
N TYR A 67 -1.77 0.23 -5.37
CA TYR A 67 -1.34 1.15 -6.44
C TYR A 67 0.17 1.42 -6.44
#